data_AF-A0A3S4HP40-F1
#
_entry.id   AF-A0A3S4HP40-F1
#
_cell.length_a   1.000
_cell.length_b   1.000
_cell.length_c   1.000
_cell.angle_alpha   90.00
_cell.angle_beta   90.00
_cell.angle_gamma   90.00
#
_symmetry.space_group_name_H-M   'P 1'
#
loop_
_entity.id
_entity.type
_entity.pdbx_description
1 polymer ?
#
loop_
_entity_poly.entity_id
_entity_poly.type
_entity_poly.pdbx_seq_one_letter_code
_entity_poly.pdbx_strand_id
1 'polypeptide(L)'
;MRLESLRVFARDSVPPGTFEALLDDIHDGVIDTHDGNHADGYEKVCAVTKAARDMQITANALIICTNPKDRDGICHQLVNEERLRWTRS
;
A
#
# COMPACT_ATOMS: atom_id res chain seq x y z
N MET A 1 -12.73 5.20 -5.05
CA MET A 1 -12.97 4.99 -3.61
C MET A 1 -11.89 5.75 -2.84
N ARG A 2 -12.08 6.05 -1.55
CA ARG A 2 -11.04 6.62 -0.67
C ARG A 2 -10.60 5.51 0.29
N LEU A 3 -9.34 5.48 0.71
CA LEU A 3 -8.80 4.42 1.59
C LEU A 3 -9.66 4.13 2.83
N GLU A 4 -10.14 5.17 3.52
CA GLU A 4 -11.03 5.02 4.67
C GLU A 4 -12.33 4.26 4.32
N SER A 5 -12.88 4.51 3.13
CA SER A 5 -14.07 3.80 2.64
C SER A 5 -13.77 2.35 2.31
N LEU A 6 -12.59 2.04 1.76
CA LEU A 6 -12.12 0.67 1.54
C LEU A 6 -11.96 -0.08 2.87
N ARG A 7 -11.39 0.57 3.89
CA ARG A 7 -11.24 -0.04 5.23
C ARG A 7 -12.59 -0.35 5.87
N VAL A 8 -13.55 0.57 5.78
CA VAL A 8 -14.90 0.36 6.32
C VAL A 8 -15.63 -0.76 5.59
N PHE A 9 -15.53 -0.81 4.25
CA PHE A 9 -16.08 -1.90 3.44
C PHE A 9 -15.46 -3.23 3.82
N ALA A 10 -14.12 -3.29 3.93
CA ALA A 10 -13.42 -4.51 4.28
C ALA A 10 -13.90 -5.08 5.63
N ARG A 11 -14.00 -4.22 6.65
CA ARG A 11 -14.50 -4.61 7.97
C ARG A 11 -15.91 -5.21 7.95
N ASP A 12 -16.79 -4.68 7.08
CA ASP A 12 -18.19 -5.08 7.01
C ASP A 12 -18.43 -6.30 6.11
N SER A 13 -17.59 -6.47 5.07
CA SER A 13 -17.85 -7.39 3.96
C SER A 13 -16.90 -8.59 3.87
N VAL A 14 -15.75 -8.56 4.55
CA VAL A 14 -14.77 -9.67 4.51
C VAL A 14 -14.29 -10.04 5.92
N PRO A 15 -13.66 -11.22 6.11
CA PRO A 15 -13.15 -11.62 7.41
C PRO A 15 -12.20 -10.58 8.03
N PRO A 16 -12.18 -10.45 9.37
CA PRO A 16 -11.22 -9.59 10.06
C PRO A 16 -9.79 -9.99 9.69
N GLY A 17 -8.89 -9.01 9.57
CA GLY A 17 -7.50 -9.24 9.14
C GLY A 17 -7.28 -9.17 7.63
N THR A 18 -8.33 -9.16 6.79
CA THR A 18 -8.16 -9.13 5.33
C THR A 18 -7.56 -7.80 4.85
N PHE A 19 -7.93 -6.69 5.48
CA PHE A 19 -7.37 -5.37 5.14
C PHE A 19 -5.92 -5.28 5.61
N GLU A 20 -5.61 -5.79 6.80
CA GLU A 20 -4.27 -5.87 7.34
C GLU A 20 -3.35 -6.75 6.48
N ALA A 21 -3.87 -7.88 5.97
CA ALA A 21 -3.17 -8.71 5.00
C ALA A 21 -2.93 -7.95 3.68
N LEU A 22 -3.86 -7.11 3.24
CA LEU A 22 -3.68 -6.26 2.06
C LEU A 22 -2.56 -5.22 2.29
N LEU A 23 -2.49 -4.62 3.48
CA LEU A 23 -1.39 -3.73 3.85
C LEU A 23 -0.05 -4.46 3.81
N ASP A 24 -0.02 -5.70 4.28
CA ASP A 24 1.18 -6.55 4.28
C ASP A 24 1.62 -6.94 2.87
N ASP A 25 0.69 -7.40 2.02
CA ASP A 25 0.95 -7.71 0.60
C ASP A 25 1.56 -6.50 -0.15
N ILE A 26 0.96 -5.31 0.04
CA ILE A 26 1.47 -4.09 -0.59
C ILE A 26 2.84 -3.73 -0.03
N HIS A 27 3.03 -3.84 1.30
CA HIS A 27 4.31 -3.55 1.93
C HIS A 27 5.42 -4.46 1.38
N ASP A 28 5.18 -5.78 1.34
CA ASP A 28 6.14 -6.77 0.88
C ASP A 28 6.63 -6.47 -0.53
N GLY A 29 5.76 -6.35 -1.53
CA GLY A 29 6.27 -6.12 -2.89
C GLY A 29 6.60 -4.68 -3.24
N VAL A 30 6.59 -3.74 -2.29
CA VAL A 30 7.22 -2.42 -2.47
C VAL A 30 8.47 -2.21 -1.63
N ILE A 31 8.80 -3.11 -0.68
CA ILE A 31 9.92 -2.90 0.25
C ILE A 31 11.26 -2.85 -0.48
N ASP A 32 11.48 -3.70 -1.48
CA ASP A 32 12.69 -3.66 -2.32
C ASP A 32 12.82 -2.35 -3.09
N THR A 33 11.69 -1.83 -3.60
CA THR A 33 11.66 -0.53 -4.27
C THR A 33 11.92 0.60 -3.26
N HIS A 34 11.41 0.48 -2.04
CA HIS A 34 11.58 1.47 -0.98
C HIS A 34 13.02 1.56 -0.46
N ASP A 35 13.68 0.42 -0.27
CA ASP A 35 15.07 0.31 0.20
C ASP A 35 16.10 0.60 -0.90
N GLY A 36 15.66 0.59 -2.16
CA GLY A 36 16.45 1.01 -3.30
C GLY A 36 17.06 2.42 -3.16
N ASN A 37 18.06 2.70 -3.99
CA ASN A 37 18.73 3.99 -3.98
C ASN A 37 17.92 5.04 -4.75
N HIS A 38 17.41 6.05 -4.04
CA HIS A 38 16.69 7.19 -4.61
C HIS A 38 17.46 8.49 -4.35
N ALA A 39 17.40 9.43 -5.29
CA ALA A 39 18.06 10.73 -5.18
C ALA A 39 17.53 11.54 -3.99
N ASP A 40 16.22 11.45 -3.73
CA ASP A 40 15.55 12.14 -2.63
C ASP A 40 14.21 11.48 -2.26
N GLY A 41 13.53 12.01 -1.25
CA GLY A 41 12.28 11.47 -0.74
C GLY A 41 11.11 11.53 -1.73
N TYR A 42 11.08 12.51 -2.62
CA TYR A 42 10.05 12.62 -3.67
C TYR A 42 10.23 11.53 -4.73
N GLU A 43 11.46 11.30 -5.18
CA GLU A 43 11.75 10.19 -6.10
C GLU A 43 11.35 8.84 -5.50
N LYS A 44 11.69 8.63 -4.21
CA LYS A 44 11.28 7.43 -3.47
C LYS A 44 9.76 7.26 -3.44
N VAL A 45 9.00 8.30 -3.10
CA VAL A 45 7.52 8.26 -3.09
C VAL A 45 6.99 7.89 -4.48
N CYS A 46 7.53 8.49 -5.53
CA CYS A 46 7.08 8.25 -6.90
C CYS A 46 7.37 6.81 -7.33
N ALA A 47 8.56 6.29 -7.02
CA ALA A 47 8.96 4.92 -7.33
C ALA A 47 8.11 3.89 -6.57
N VAL A 48 7.97 4.05 -5.25
CA VAL A 48 7.22 3.12 -4.39
C VAL A 48 5.74 3.11 -4.72
N THR A 49 5.11 4.27 -4.88
CA THR A 49 3.68 4.33 -5.26
C THR A 49 3.44 3.80 -6.67
N LYS A 50 4.40 3.94 -7.59
CA LYS A 50 4.34 3.31 -8.91
C LYS A 50 4.42 1.79 -8.81
N ALA A 51 5.34 1.24 -8.03
CA ALA A 51 5.44 -0.19 -7.78
C ALA A 51 4.14 -0.74 -7.17
N ALA A 52 3.57 -0.06 -6.17
CA ALA A 52 2.28 -0.45 -5.57
C ALA A 52 1.15 -0.50 -6.61
N ARG A 53 1.09 0.47 -7.52
CA ARG A 53 0.07 0.50 -8.60
C ARG A 53 0.23 -0.64 -9.60
N ASP A 54 1.47 -1.02 -9.91
CA ASP A 54 1.78 -2.05 -10.92
C ASP A 54 1.68 -3.48 -10.36
N MET A 55 1.85 -3.63 -9.04
CA MET A 55 1.81 -4.90 -8.34
C MET A 55 0.57 -5.75 -8.69
N GLN A 56 0.80 -7.03 -8.98
CA GLN A 56 -0.28 -8.01 -9.10
C GLN A 56 -0.58 -8.62 -7.74
N ILE A 57 -1.60 -8.07 -7.08
CA ILE A 57 -2.21 -8.75 -5.93
C ILE A 57 -2.95 -9.97 -6.50
N THR A 58 -2.87 -11.14 -5.87
CA THR A 58 -3.52 -12.35 -6.41
C THR A 58 -4.24 -13.16 -5.33
N ALA A 59 -3.85 -13.02 -4.07
CA ALA A 59 -4.32 -13.83 -2.96
C ALA A 59 -5.18 -13.08 -1.92
N ASN A 60 -5.67 -11.87 -2.24
CA ASN A 60 -6.45 -11.06 -1.31
C ASN A 60 -7.89 -10.84 -1.80
N ALA A 61 -8.89 -11.11 -0.94
CA ALA A 61 -10.31 -10.98 -1.28
C ALA A 61 -10.73 -9.54 -1.62
N LEU A 62 -9.98 -8.52 -1.15
CA LEU A 62 -10.26 -7.11 -1.45
C LEU A 62 -9.79 -6.67 -2.83
N ILE A 63 -9.11 -7.53 -3.59
CA ILE A 63 -8.59 -7.15 -4.91
C ILE A 63 -9.69 -6.69 -5.86
N ILE A 64 -10.86 -7.31 -5.80
CA ILE A 64 -11.99 -7.01 -6.69
C ILE A 64 -12.56 -5.61 -6.48
N CYS A 65 -12.30 -4.99 -5.32
CA CYS A 65 -12.79 -3.66 -4.97
C CYS A 65 -11.65 -2.64 -4.77
N THR A 66 -10.38 -3.07 -4.85
CA THR A 66 -9.22 -2.18 -4.68
C THR A 66 -8.76 -1.64 -6.03
N ASN A 67 -8.89 -0.33 -6.26
CA ASN A 67 -8.35 0.29 -7.46
C ASN A 67 -6.86 0.60 -7.29
N PRO A 68 -6.10 0.75 -8.39
CA PRO A 68 -4.69 1.15 -8.33
C PRO A 68 -4.47 2.45 -7.53
N LYS A 69 -5.40 3.42 -7.61
CA LYS A 69 -5.33 4.66 -6.81
C LYS A 69 -5.50 4.44 -5.31
N ASP A 70 -6.24 3.40 -4.89
CA ASP A 70 -6.39 3.10 -3.46
C ASP A 70 -5.05 2.63 -2.86
N ARG A 71 -4.17 2.03 -3.68
CA ARG A 71 -2.84 1.56 -3.27
C ARG A 71 -1.84 2.68 -2.98
N ASP A 72 -2.04 3.84 -3.60
CA ASP A 72 -1.31 5.07 -3.26
C ASP A 72 -1.62 5.49 -1.81
N GLY A 73 -2.91 5.49 -1.48
CA GLY A 73 -3.39 5.70 -0.11
C GLY A 73 -2.83 4.65 0.87
N ILE A 74 -2.74 3.38 0.46
CA ILE A 74 -2.13 2.33 1.28
C ILE A 74 -0.66 2.65 1.57
N CYS A 75 0.13 3.09 0.59
CA CYS A 75 1.52 3.48 0.82
C CYS A 75 1.64 4.63 1.83
N HIS A 76 0.74 5.61 1.77
CA HIS A 76 0.68 6.69 2.76
C HIS A 76 0.29 6.17 4.15
N GLN A 77 -0.66 5.24 4.24
CA GLN A 77 -1.03 4.59 5.49
C GLN A 77 0.13 3.82 6.11
N LEU A 78 0.91 3.08 5.31
CA LEU A 78 2.10 2.37 5.78
C LEU A 78 3.17 3.32 6.35
N VAL A 79 3.27 4.56 5.83
CA VAL A 79 4.13 5.58 6.44
C VAL A 79 3.56 6.13 7.74
N ASN A 80 2.25 6.34 7.82
CA ASN A 80 1.58 6.74 9.06
C ASN A 80 1.73 5.68 10.17
N GLU A 81 1.78 4.40 9.79
CA GLU A 81 2.05 3.26 10.67
C GLU A 81 3.54 3.00 10.90
N GLU A 82 4.41 3.91 10.45
CA GLU A 82 5.87 3.85 10.60
C GLU A 82 6.53 2.61 9.96
N ARG A 83 5.80 1.86 9.13
CA ARG A 83 6.29 0.69 8.39
C ARG A 83 7.15 1.09 7.19
N LEU A 84 6.84 2.22 6.56
CA LEU A 84 7.64 2.84 5.49
C LEU A 84 8.10 4.25 5.89
N ARG A 85 9.16 4.76 5.26
CA ARG A 85 9.65 6.15 5.47
C ARG A 85 10.13 6.80 4.19
N TRP A 86 9.65 8.01 3.90
CA TRP A 86 10.05 8.74 2.69
C TRP A 86 11.38 9.47 2.83
N THR A 87 11.63 10.06 3.99
CA THR A 87 12.87 10.77 4.29
C THR A 87 13.84 9.85 5.03
N ARG A 88 15.14 10.04 4.79
CA ARG A 88 16.18 9.51 5.67
C ARG A 88 16.18 10.40 6.92
N SER A 89 15.97 9.80 8.10
CA SER A 89 16.20 10.49 9.37
C SER A 89 17.68 10.71 9.62
#